data_AF-A0A7S1PY38-F1
#
_entry.id   AF-A0A7S1PY38-F1
#
_cell.length_a   1.000
_cell.length_b   1.000
_cell.length_c   1.000
_cell.angle_alpha   90.00
_cell.angle_beta   90.00
_cell.angle_gamma   90.00
#
_symmetry.space_group_name_H-M   'P 1'
#
loop_
_entity.id
_entity.type
_entity.pdbx_description
1 polymer ?
#
loop_
_entity_poly.entity_id
_entity_poly.type
_entity_poly.pdbx_seq_one_letter_code
_entity_poly.pdbx_strand_id
1 'polypeptide(L)'
;MRAILFSLSPWLAVGRLHHAAPTVDASDIGAFQSDNGHYCGQSDARTVEAALALKKAGVHGKAFIRAIAWQATCEALNYTHYGGEDICYPGLHVYYKNQREQADYAIQEARWIVDFAGKFNLPQDKTALLAACSCHPKSFAMRSVEGRCQSVESIRGSWVHRHPHGGQALICVEGAFKDTVYSLASLKASIQLPMHAFDQAMIYNCTWHGFKEKFDQPDHCYPKMRLWTKTVPIQSDEGIKQSNEVEEHLFKSGEFVRWAVGERRNAQVLATTAGCNCLPNSEVGKRNRHICSNPARRPPINDWYVE
;
A
#
# COMPACT_ATOMS: atom_id res chain seq x y z
N MET A 1 22.35 28.49 -22.24
CA MET A 1 21.77 27.55 -21.26
C MET A 1 20.74 28.31 -20.44
N ARG A 2 19.44 28.11 -20.72
CA ARG A 2 18.34 28.74 -19.98
C ARG A 2 17.91 27.80 -18.86
N ALA A 3 18.09 28.23 -17.61
CA ALA A 3 17.54 27.54 -16.45
C ALA A 3 16.01 27.68 -16.49
N ILE A 4 15.31 26.57 -16.69
CA ILE A 4 13.87 26.49 -16.52
C ILE A 4 13.62 26.43 -15.02
N LEU A 5 13.36 27.59 -14.42
CA LEU A 5 12.78 27.70 -13.09
C LEU A 5 11.37 27.11 -13.15
N PHE A 6 11.21 25.88 -12.68
CA PHE A 6 9.89 25.36 -12.36
C PHE A 6 9.29 26.27 -11.29
N SER A 7 8.24 27.01 -11.67
CA SER A 7 7.33 27.67 -10.76
C SER A 7 6.91 26.67 -9.69
N LEU A 8 7.46 26.81 -8.48
CA LEU A 8 6.93 26.18 -7.28
C LEU A 8 5.48 26.65 -7.17
N SER A 9 4.55 25.73 -7.43
CA SER A 9 3.11 25.98 -7.44
C SER A 9 2.61 26.63 -6.14
N PRO A 10 1.50 27.39 -6.20
CA PRO A 10 0.93 28.15 -5.10
C PRO A 10 0.22 27.22 -4.10
N TRP A 11 0.97 26.50 -3.28
CA TRP A 11 0.44 25.56 -2.28
C TRP A 11 0.39 26.13 -0.85
N LEU A 12 0.31 27.46 -0.69
CA LEU A 12 0.34 28.13 0.62
C LEU A 12 -0.92 28.93 0.98
N ALA A 13 -2.08 28.62 0.40
CA ALA A 13 -3.33 29.25 0.82
C ALA A 13 -4.52 28.29 0.75
N VAL A 14 -4.64 27.40 1.74
CA VAL A 14 -5.92 26.78 2.09
C VAL A 14 -6.24 27.18 3.52
N GLY A 15 -7.36 27.88 3.70
CA GLY A 15 -7.81 28.39 4.99
C GLY A 15 -8.01 27.27 6.01
N ARG A 16 -7.52 27.51 7.23
CA ARG A 16 -7.76 26.65 8.40
C ARG A 16 -9.24 26.69 8.77
N LEU A 17 -9.98 25.65 8.39
CA LEU A 17 -11.24 25.33 9.04
C LEU A 17 -10.94 24.42 10.24
N HIS A 18 -10.96 24.98 11.44
CA HIS A 18 -10.86 24.23 12.69
C HIS A 18 -12.11 23.37 12.88
N HIS A 19 -12.09 22.13 12.37
CA HIS A 19 -13.05 21.10 12.75
C HIS A 19 -12.47 20.32 13.92
N ALA A 20 -13.26 20.18 14.99
CA ALA A 20 -12.94 19.29 16.10
C ALA A 20 -12.91 17.85 15.58
N ALA A 21 -11.84 17.12 15.90
CA ALA A 21 -11.69 15.72 15.49
C ALA A 21 -12.75 14.85 16.17
N PRO A 22 -13.38 13.90 15.44
CA PRO A 22 -14.34 12.96 16.04
C PRO A 22 -13.67 12.10 17.12
N THR A 23 -14.38 11.87 18.22
CA THR A 23 -13.89 11.08 19.35
C THR A 23 -13.94 9.58 19.03
N VAL A 24 -12.82 9.04 18.54
CA VAL A 24 -12.54 7.60 18.50
C VAL A 24 -12.16 7.17 19.92
N ASP A 25 -12.60 5.99 20.37
CA ASP A 25 -12.18 5.45 21.66
C ASP A 25 -10.65 5.40 21.69
N ALA A 26 -10.03 5.96 22.73
CA ALA A 26 -8.59 6.20 22.74
C ALA A 26 -7.77 4.89 22.65
N SER A 27 -8.40 3.75 22.97
CA SER A 27 -7.81 2.42 22.81
C SER A 27 -7.62 1.98 21.35
N ASP A 28 -8.31 2.60 20.38
CA ASP A 28 -8.30 2.17 18.98
C ASP A 28 -7.46 3.08 18.07
N ILE A 29 -6.80 4.08 18.65
CA ILE A 29 -5.95 5.00 17.89
C ILE A 29 -4.61 4.32 17.58
N GLY A 30 -4.24 4.36 16.30
CA GLY A 30 -2.93 3.98 15.82
C GLY A 30 -2.15 5.13 15.21
N ALA A 31 -0.84 4.96 15.09
CA ALA A 31 0.04 5.87 14.36
C ALA A 31 1.18 5.13 13.67
N PHE A 32 1.72 5.69 12.60
CA PHE A 32 2.99 5.27 11.99
C PHE A 32 3.84 6.48 11.62
N GLN A 33 5.16 6.30 11.58
CA GLN A 33 6.11 7.33 11.14
C GLN A 33 6.72 6.99 9.78
N SER A 34 7.14 8.01 9.03
CA SER A 34 8.04 7.79 7.89
C SER A 34 9.43 7.35 8.35
N ASP A 35 10.16 6.66 7.47
CA ASP A 35 11.50 6.13 7.75
C ASP A 35 12.54 7.22 8.07
N ASN A 36 12.29 8.47 7.66
CA ASN A 36 13.10 9.66 7.97
C ASN A 36 12.66 10.42 9.22
N GLY A 37 11.54 10.01 9.86
CA GLY A 37 11.06 10.59 11.10
C GLY A 37 10.44 11.99 11.00
N HIS A 38 10.17 12.53 9.80
CA HIS A 38 9.54 13.84 9.67
C HIS A 38 8.00 13.79 9.70
N TYR A 39 7.41 12.69 9.24
CA TYR A 39 5.97 12.51 9.12
C TYR A 39 5.47 11.51 10.16
N CYS A 40 4.35 11.82 10.80
CA CYS A 40 3.55 10.86 11.57
C CYS A 40 2.09 10.92 11.10
N GLY A 41 1.53 9.77 10.73
CA GLY A 41 0.11 9.63 10.41
C GLY A 41 -0.64 8.93 11.53
N GLN A 42 -1.78 9.47 11.96
CA GLN A 42 -2.62 8.95 13.04
C GLN A 42 -4.08 8.88 12.62
N SER A 43 -4.77 7.81 13.02
CA SER A 43 -6.23 7.63 12.90
C SER A 43 -6.65 6.39 13.71
N ASP A 44 -7.84 5.84 13.46
CA ASP A 44 -8.19 4.51 13.94
C ASP A 44 -7.25 3.44 13.34
N ALA A 45 -7.06 2.32 14.05
CA ALA A 45 -6.12 1.28 13.68
C ALA A 45 -6.30 0.72 12.26
N ARG A 46 -7.55 0.62 11.77
CA ARG A 46 -7.81 0.10 10.41
C ARG A 46 -7.38 1.11 9.35
N THR A 47 -7.70 2.39 9.55
CA THR A 47 -7.27 3.49 8.68
C THR A 47 -5.74 3.59 8.64
N VAL A 48 -5.09 3.49 9.79
CA VAL A 48 -3.62 3.57 9.93
C VAL A 48 -2.93 2.43 9.16
N GLU A 49 -3.36 1.19 9.34
CA GLU A 49 -2.79 0.02 8.64
C GLU A 49 -3.02 0.09 7.13
N ALA A 50 -4.21 0.47 6.68
CA ALA A 50 -4.48 0.61 5.25
C ALA A 50 -3.72 1.78 4.61
N ALA A 51 -3.61 2.92 5.28
CA ALA A 51 -2.83 4.04 4.77
C ALA A 51 -1.35 3.72 4.69
N LEU A 52 -0.79 3.06 5.70
CA LEU A 52 0.59 2.58 5.68
C LEU A 52 0.80 1.56 4.56
N ALA A 53 -0.10 0.58 4.40
CA ALA A 53 -0.02 -0.43 3.36
C ALA A 53 -0.06 0.19 1.96
N LEU A 54 -0.93 1.18 1.73
CA LEU A 54 -1.03 1.89 0.46
C LEU A 54 0.25 2.70 0.17
N LYS A 55 0.74 3.46 1.15
CA LYS A 55 1.99 4.23 1.02
C LYS A 55 3.18 3.32 0.71
N LYS A 56 3.28 2.17 1.38
CA LYS A 56 4.31 1.15 1.12
C LYS A 56 4.23 0.53 -0.28
N ALA A 57 3.01 0.30 -0.78
CA ALA A 57 2.81 -0.31 -2.08
C ALA A 57 3.08 0.65 -3.25
N GLY A 58 2.75 1.94 -3.10
CA GLY A 58 2.78 2.95 -4.15
C GLY A 58 4.13 3.60 -4.41
N VAL A 59 4.12 4.72 -5.16
CA VAL A 59 5.32 5.51 -5.54
C VAL A 59 6.13 5.95 -4.32
N HIS A 60 5.46 6.29 -3.22
CA HIS A 60 6.10 6.72 -1.97
C HIS A 60 6.64 5.58 -1.11
N GLY A 61 6.65 4.32 -1.60
CA GLY A 61 7.03 3.15 -0.81
C GLY A 61 8.38 3.27 -0.12
N LYS A 62 9.38 3.90 -0.77
CA LYS A 62 10.73 4.15 -0.24
C LYS A 62 10.74 4.92 1.09
N ALA A 63 9.74 5.75 1.32
CA ALA A 63 9.61 6.57 2.53
C ALA A 63 9.11 5.80 3.75
N PHE A 64 8.55 4.61 3.54
CA PHE A 64 7.82 3.87 4.56
C PHE A 64 8.23 2.40 4.60
N ILE A 65 9.37 1.99 4.04
CA ILE A 65 9.77 0.57 3.94
C ILE A 65 9.80 -0.07 5.34
N ARG A 66 10.43 0.61 6.30
CA ARG A 66 10.61 0.12 7.67
C ARG A 66 9.48 0.56 8.62
N ALA A 67 8.64 1.49 8.19
CA ALA A 67 7.50 1.95 8.96
C ALA A 67 6.58 0.79 9.38
N ILE A 68 6.08 0.89 10.61
CA ILE A 68 5.11 -0.02 11.20
C ILE A 68 4.04 0.81 11.91
N ALA A 69 2.82 0.31 11.96
CA ALA A 69 1.75 0.93 12.73
C ALA A 69 1.84 0.48 14.19
N TRP A 70 1.70 1.44 15.10
CA TRP A 70 1.68 1.25 16.54
C TRP A 70 0.34 1.67 17.11
N GLN A 71 -0.03 1.08 18.25
CA GLN A 71 -1.09 1.61 19.10
C GLN A 71 -0.53 2.79 19.91
N ALA A 72 -0.50 3.97 19.28
CA ALA A 72 0.04 5.20 19.84
C ALA A 72 -0.58 6.39 19.12
N THR A 73 -0.50 7.57 19.76
CA THR A 73 -0.77 8.84 19.09
C THR A 73 0.54 9.42 18.53
N CYS A 74 0.44 10.27 17.51
CA CYS A 74 1.55 11.07 17.03
C CYS A 74 2.11 12.00 18.12
N GLU A 75 1.25 12.53 18.99
CA GLU A 75 1.68 13.33 20.14
C GLU A 75 2.57 12.53 21.11
N ALA A 76 2.19 11.29 21.46
CA ALA A 76 3.00 10.41 22.29
C ALA A 76 4.37 10.08 21.66
N LEU A 77 4.49 10.28 20.35
CA LEU A 77 5.71 10.11 19.56
C LEU A 77 6.47 11.43 19.31
N ASN A 78 6.08 12.52 19.98
CA ASN A 78 6.63 13.86 19.87
C ASN A 78 6.37 14.58 18.53
N TYR A 79 5.23 14.30 17.89
CA TYR A 79 4.73 15.01 16.70
C TYR A 79 3.51 15.85 17.07
N THR A 80 3.74 17.11 17.44
CA THR A 80 2.70 18.02 17.98
C THR A 80 2.20 19.06 16.98
N HIS A 81 2.89 19.23 15.84
CA HIS A 81 2.52 20.20 14.82
C HIS A 81 1.56 19.58 13.79
N TYR A 82 0.27 19.90 13.92
CA TYR A 82 -0.76 19.38 13.02
C TYR A 82 -0.58 19.90 11.59
N GLY A 83 -0.48 18.96 10.65
CA GLY A 83 -0.27 19.17 9.23
C GLY A 83 -1.54 19.19 8.38
N GLY A 84 -2.68 18.78 8.94
CA GLY A 84 -3.91 18.55 8.19
C GLY A 84 -4.21 17.05 8.00
N GLU A 85 -5.18 16.76 7.13
CA GLU A 85 -5.49 15.41 6.67
C GLU A 85 -4.52 14.99 5.54
N ASP A 86 -4.16 13.71 5.48
CA ASP A 86 -3.34 13.17 4.41
C ASP A 86 -4.07 13.28 3.06
N ILE A 87 -3.41 13.90 2.09
CA ILE A 87 -4.02 14.16 0.77
C ILE A 87 -4.34 12.87 0.00
N CYS A 88 -3.69 11.75 0.34
CA CYS A 88 -3.77 10.49 -0.37
C CYS A 88 -4.68 9.46 0.33
N TYR A 89 -5.00 9.66 1.61
CA TYR A 89 -5.84 8.75 2.40
C TYR A 89 -6.80 9.52 3.34
N PRO A 90 -8.11 9.54 3.04
CA PRO A 90 -9.11 10.19 3.88
C PRO A 90 -9.17 9.62 5.30
N GLY A 91 -9.37 10.47 6.29
CA GLY A 91 -9.44 10.13 7.71
C GLY A 91 -8.08 9.94 8.38
N LEU A 92 -6.97 9.97 7.64
CA LEU A 92 -5.63 9.95 8.23
C LEU A 92 -5.18 11.38 8.54
N HIS A 93 -4.85 11.65 9.80
CA HIS A 93 -4.36 12.95 10.25
C HIS A 93 -2.84 12.95 10.32
N VAL A 94 -2.21 13.98 9.75
CA VAL A 94 -0.76 14.10 9.66
C VAL A 94 -0.25 15.09 10.69
N TYR A 95 0.82 14.69 11.37
CA TYR A 95 1.53 15.50 12.34
C TYR A 95 3.03 15.51 12.01
N TYR A 96 3.65 16.63 12.33
CA TYR A 96 5.09 16.87 12.23
C TYR A 96 5.61 17.23 13.62
N LYS A 97 6.92 17.15 13.84
CA LYS A 97 7.50 17.62 15.12
C LYS A 97 7.44 19.14 15.25
N ASN A 98 7.54 19.84 14.11
CA ASN A 98 7.46 21.30 14.00
C ASN A 98 7.30 21.70 12.52
N GLN A 99 7.16 23.00 12.25
CA GLN A 99 7.00 23.55 10.90
C GLN A 99 8.22 23.30 9.99
N ARG A 100 9.43 23.23 10.53
CA ARG A 100 10.64 22.95 9.73
C ARG A 100 10.60 21.52 9.19
N GLU A 101 10.25 20.56 10.04
CA GLU A 101 10.15 19.14 9.66
C GLU A 101 9.02 18.91 8.65
N GLN A 102 7.94 19.71 8.72
CA GLN A 102 6.91 19.74 7.68
C GLN A 102 7.48 20.16 6.31
N ALA A 103 8.26 21.25 6.28
CA ALA A 103 8.90 21.71 5.04
C ALA A 103 9.93 20.69 4.53
N ASP A 104 10.73 20.10 5.42
CA ASP A 104 11.73 19.08 5.07
C ASP A 104 11.06 17.80 4.52
N TYR A 105 9.90 17.41 5.05
CA TYR A 105 9.12 16.31 4.49
C TYR A 105 8.62 16.62 3.08
N ALA A 106 8.07 17.81 2.83
CA ALA A 106 7.58 18.20 1.51
C ALA A 106 8.69 18.18 0.45
N ILE A 107 9.90 18.63 0.81
CA ILE A 107 11.08 18.55 -0.07
C ILE A 107 11.44 17.09 -0.35
N GLN A 108 11.40 16.22 0.66
CA GLN A 108 11.73 14.80 0.49
C GLN A 108 10.68 14.04 -0.31
N GLU A 109 9.40 14.36 -0.16
CA GLU A 109 8.32 13.79 -0.96
C GLU A 109 8.54 14.10 -2.45
N ALA A 110 8.82 15.37 -2.79
CA ALA A 110 9.17 15.75 -4.16
C ALA A 110 10.40 14.99 -4.68
N ARG A 111 11.43 14.80 -3.84
CA ARG A 111 12.62 14.00 -4.21
C ARG A 111 12.31 12.53 -4.45
N TRP A 112 11.42 11.90 -3.66
CA TRP A 112 11.04 10.51 -3.89
C TRP A 112 10.31 10.31 -5.22
N ILE A 113 9.48 11.27 -5.62
CA ILE A 113 8.85 11.27 -6.95
C ILE A 113 9.92 11.36 -8.05
N VAL A 114 10.90 12.24 -7.89
CA VAL A 114 12.03 12.38 -8.84
C VAL A 114 12.88 11.11 -8.90
N ASP A 115 13.23 10.52 -7.76
CA ASP A 115 13.98 9.27 -7.66
C ASP A 115 13.24 8.13 -8.36
N PHE A 116 11.94 8.01 -8.13
CA PHE A 116 11.09 6.99 -8.73
C PHE A 116 11.00 7.19 -10.25
N ALA A 117 10.77 8.43 -10.70
CA ALA A 117 10.77 8.79 -12.11
C ALA A 117 12.10 8.42 -12.80
N GLY A 118 13.22 8.76 -12.18
CA GLY A 118 14.56 8.43 -12.68
C GLY A 118 14.81 6.91 -12.73
N LYS A 119 14.42 6.18 -11.68
CA LYS A 119 14.60 4.71 -11.60
C LYS A 119 13.90 3.97 -12.74
N PHE A 120 12.73 4.44 -13.17
CA PHE A 120 11.91 3.79 -14.20
C PHE A 120 11.87 4.53 -15.53
N ASN A 121 12.74 5.53 -15.72
CA ASN A 121 12.81 6.36 -16.92
C ASN A 121 11.45 6.95 -17.33
N LEU A 122 10.71 7.50 -16.36
CA LEU A 122 9.43 8.17 -16.58
C LEU A 122 9.56 9.69 -16.49
N PRO A 123 8.74 10.45 -17.24
CA PRO A 123 8.54 11.87 -16.98
C PRO A 123 8.05 12.12 -15.54
N GLN A 124 8.53 13.20 -14.92
CA GLN A 124 8.21 13.54 -13.53
C GLN A 124 6.73 13.85 -13.35
N ASP A 125 6.13 14.60 -14.27
CA ASP A 125 4.70 14.92 -14.29
C ASP A 125 3.84 13.66 -14.42
N LYS A 126 4.25 12.71 -15.26
CA LYS A 126 3.59 11.41 -15.38
C LYS A 126 3.71 10.58 -14.11
N THR A 127 4.85 10.66 -13.42
CA THR A 127 5.09 9.96 -12.14
C THR A 127 4.26 10.57 -11.01
N ALA A 128 4.17 11.91 -10.95
CA ALA A 128 3.29 12.60 -10.00
C ALA A 128 1.81 12.24 -10.24
N LEU A 129 1.39 12.19 -11.50
CA LEU A 129 0.04 11.73 -11.86
C LEU A 129 -0.18 10.26 -11.46
N LEU A 130 0.81 9.39 -11.69
CA LEU A 130 0.76 7.99 -11.28
C LEU A 130 0.62 7.84 -9.76
N ALA A 131 1.34 8.64 -8.98
CA ALA A 131 1.24 8.67 -7.52
C ALA A 131 -0.17 9.08 -7.07
N ALA A 132 -0.71 10.17 -7.61
CA ALA A 132 -2.06 10.66 -7.28
C ALA A 132 -3.16 9.67 -7.69
N CYS A 133 -3.06 9.07 -8.88
CA CYS A 133 -4.02 8.07 -9.38
C CYS A 133 -3.99 6.75 -8.61
N SER A 134 -2.93 6.51 -7.83
CA SER A 134 -2.78 5.34 -6.97
C SER A 134 -3.13 5.63 -5.51
N CYS A 135 -3.68 6.81 -5.19
CA CYS A 135 -4.18 7.12 -3.85
C CYS A 135 -5.53 6.46 -3.57
N HIS A 136 -6.02 6.58 -2.34
CA HIS A 136 -7.37 6.13 -1.98
C HIS A 136 -8.41 6.78 -2.92
N PRO A 137 -9.42 6.05 -3.46
CA PRO A 137 -10.33 6.58 -4.46
C PRO A 137 -11.08 7.86 -4.06
N LYS A 138 -11.40 7.99 -2.77
CA LYS A 138 -12.05 9.18 -2.18
C LYS A 138 -11.07 10.24 -1.65
N SER A 139 -9.77 10.17 -1.96
CA SER A 139 -8.78 11.15 -1.47
C SER A 139 -8.84 12.48 -2.21
N PHE A 140 -8.26 13.52 -1.62
CA PHE A 140 -8.10 14.81 -2.29
C PHE A 140 -7.20 14.70 -3.53
N ALA A 141 -6.08 13.97 -3.41
CA ALA A 141 -5.14 13.76 -4.50
C ALA A 141 -5.79 13.04 -5.70
N MET A 142 -6.64 12.04 -5.46
CA MET A 142 -7.35 11.35 -6.53
C MET A 142 -8.36 12.27 -7.24
N ARG A 143 -9.17 13.03 -6.47
CA ARG A 143 -10.14 13.97 -7.04
C ARG A 143 -9.48 15.09 -7.85
N SER A 144 -8.32 15.59 -7.43
CA SER A 144 -7.64 16.69 -8.13
C SER A 144 -7.06 16.29 -9.49
N VAL A 145 -6.99 14.98 -9.79
CA VAL A 145 -6.55 14.43 -11.08
C VAL A 145 -7.62 13.56 -11.74
N GLU A 146 -8.86 13.64 -11.28
CA GLU A 146 -9.98 12.90 -11.85
C GLU A 146 -10.10 13.20 -13.35
N GLY A 147 -10.34 12.17 -14.16
CA GLY A 147 -10.33 12.24 -15.63
C GLY A 147 -8.94 12.20 -16.28
N ARG A 148 -7.84 12.39 -15.55
CA ARG A 148 -6.47 12.30 -16.10
C ARG A 148 -5.82 10.93 -15.92
N CYS A 149 -6.35 10.09 -15.04
CA CYS A 149 -5.77 8.78 -14.74
C CYS A 149 -5.73 7.82 -15.93
N GLN A 150 -6.60 8.00 -16.93
CA GLN A 150 -6.58 7.20 -18.15
C GLN A 150 -5.23 7.26 -18.89
N SER A 151 -4.52 8.40 -18.81
CA SER A 151 -3.20 8.58 -19.46
C SER A 151 -2.08 7.74 -18.84
N VAL A 152 -2.30 7.18 -17.64
CA VAL A 152 -1.36 6.31 -16.93
C VAL A 152 -1.85 4.88 -16.77
N GLU A 153 -3.05 4.54 -17.23
CA GLU A 153 -3.60 3.16 -17.14
C GLU A 153 -2.77 2.12 -17.91
N SER A 154 -2.09 2.53 -18.97
CA SER A 154 -1.22 1.65 -19.75
C SER A 154 0.13 1.37 -19.09
N ILE A 155 0.49 2.11 -18.03
CA ILE A 155 1.71 1.82 -17.26
C ILE A 155 1.46 0.54 -16.47
N ARG A 156 2.23 -0.50 -16.80
CA ARG A 156 2.17 -1.79 -16.11
C ARG A 156 3.01 -1.75 -14.85
N GLY A 157 2.58 -2.49 -13.84
CA GLY A 157 3.37 -2.72 -12.64
C GLY A 157 3.34 -4.18 -12.22
N SER A 158 4.38 -4.60 -11.53
CA SER A 158 4.54 -5.94 -10.97
C SER A 158 5.01 -5.94 -9.53
N TRP A 159 4.78 -7.05 -8.84
CA TRP A 159 5.41 -7.43 -7.57
C TRP A 159 5.65 -8.93 -7.56
N VAL A 160 6.41 -9.39 -6.57
CA VAL A 160 6.83 -10.79 -6.45
C VAL A 160 6.45 -11.29 -5.07
N HIS A 161 5.72 -12.39 -4.98
CA HIS A 161 5.56 -13.15 -3.74
C HIS A 161 6.93 -13.67 -3.30
N ARG A 162 7.31 -13.39 -2.06
CA ARG A 162 8.60 -13.83 -1.51
C ARG A 162 8.40 -14.76 -0.33
N HIS A 163 9.27 -15.75 -0.23
CA HIS A 163 9.34 -16.59 0.94
C HIS A 163 9.75 -15.75 2.17
N PRO A 164 9.00 -15.74 3.28
CA PRO A 164 9.24 -14.82 4.40
C PRO A 164 10.58 -15.05 5.09
N HIS A 165 11.10 -16.28 5.14
CA HIS A 165 12.37 -16.59 5.81
C HIS A 165 13.63 -16.35 4.96
N GLY A 166 13.50 -16.27 3.64
CA GLY A 166 14.67 -16.27 2.73
C GLY A 166 14.61 -15.24 1.60
N GLY A 167 13.49 -14.53 1.45
CA GLY A 167 13.29 -13.56 0.37
C GLY A 167 13.24 -14.17 -1.04
N GLN A 168 13.27 -15.50 -1.16
CA GLN A 168 13.23 -16.22 -2.43
C GLN A 168 11.98 -15.81 -3.21
N ALA A 169 12.19 -15.43 -4.47
CA ALA A 169 11.12 -15.07 -5.39
C ALA A 169 10.32 -16.34 -5.80
N LEU A 170 9.04 -16.36 -5.45
CA LEU A 170 8.15 -17.51 -5.61
C LEU A 170 7.26 -17.37 -6.85
N ILE A 171 6.45 -16.31 -6.92
CA ILE A 171 5.51 -16.03 -8.01
C ILE A 171 5.60 -14.55 -8.33
N CYS A 172 5.43 -14.15 -9.58
CA CYS A 172 5.27 -12.76 -9.93
C CYS A 172 3.83 -12.46 -10.38
N VAL A 173 3.33 -11.29 -10.00
CA VAL A 173 1.99 -10.83 -10.38
C VAL A 173 2.11 -9.48 -11.07
N GLU A 174 1.38 -9.31 -12.17
CA GLU A 174 1.46 -8.12 -13.02
C GLU A 174 0.08 -7.65 -13.50
N GLY A 175 -0.09 -6.34 -13.62
CA GLY A 175 -1.28 -5.69 -14.17
C GLY A 175 -1.04 -4.20 -14.43
N ALA A 176 -2.10 -3.40 -14.53
CA ALA A 176 -1.96 -1.95 -14.54
C ALA A 176 -1.41 -1.47 -13.20
N PHE A 177 -0.51 -0.48 -13.19
CA PHE A 177 0.22 -0.08 -11.99
C PHE A 177 -0.69 0.29 -10.82
N LYS A 178 -1.79 1.01 -11.07
CA LYS A 178 -2.78 1.33 -10.04
C LYS A 178 -3.38 0.07 -9.39
N ASP A 179 -3.79 -0.90 -10.21
CA ASP A 179 -4.36 -2.16 -9.72
C ASP A 179 -3.28 -2.99 -8.99
N THR A 180 -2.02 -2.93 -9.43
CA THR A 180 -0.87 -3.49 -8.72
C THR A 180 -0.68 -2.87 -7.34
N VAL A 181 -0.71 -1.54 -7.22
CA VAL A 181 -0.60 -0.84 -5.94
C VAL A 181 -1.73 -1.25 -5.00
N TYR A 182 -2.98 -1.27 -5.47
CA TYR A 182 -4.13 -1.64 -4.64
C TYR A 182 -4.10 -3.11 -4.20
N SER A 183 -3.75 -4.02 -5.12
CA SER A 183 -3.64 -5.45 -4.80
C SER A 183 -2.55 -5.68 -3.76
N LEU A 184 -1.37 -5.10 -3.96
CA LEU A 184 -0.27 -5.20 -3.01
C LEU A 184 -0.59 -4.52 -1.67
N ALA A 185 -1.31 -3.39 -1.66
CA ALA A 185 -1.76 -2.76 -0.43
C ALA A 185 -2.72 -3.69 0.34
N SER A 186 -3.66 -4.35 -0.35
CA SER A 186 -4.55 -5.34 0.28
C SER A 186 -3.75 -6.46 0.95
N LEU A 187 -2.76 -7.01 0.24
CA LEU A 187 -1.88 -8.06 0.77
C LEU A 187 -1.06 -7.59 1.97
N LYS A 188 -0.51 -6.37 1.93
CA LYS A 188 0.23 -5.75 3.05
C LYS A 188 -0.66 -5.45 4.26
N ALA A 189 -1.94 -5.20 4.06
CA ALA A 189 -2.92 -4.99 5.13
C ALA A 189 -3.64 -6.29 5.51
N SER A 190 -2.99 -7.44 5.33
CA SER A 190 -3.56 -8.77 5.56
C SER A 190 -2.56 -9.71 6.22
N ILE A 191 -3.01 -10.94 6.43
CA ILE A 191 -2.22 -12.04 6.98
C ILE A 191 -1.06 -12.46 6.05
N GLN A 192 -1.09 -12.05 4.78
CA GLN A 192 0.01 -12.26 3.83
C GLN A 192 1.13 -11.22 3.94
N LEU A 193 1.03 -10.25 4.86
CA LEU A 193 2.08 -9.24 5.08
C LEU A 193 3.51 -9.82 5.19
N PRO A 194 3.79 -10.98 5.83
CA PRO A 194 5.15 -11.53 5.91
C PRO A 194 5.79 -11.78 4.53
N MET A 195 4.98 -12.17 3.53
CA MET A 195 5.45 -12.39 2.16
C MET A 195 5.74 -11.08 1.42
N HIS A 196 5.18 -9.97 1.91
CA HIS A 196 5.11 -8.70 1.20
C HIS A 196 5.62 -7.51 2.00
N ALA A 197 6.28 -7.72 3.15
CA ALA A 197 6.63 -6.65 4.08
C ALA A 197 7.45 -5.52 3.42
N PHE A 198 8.31 -5.89 2.48
CA PHE A 198 9.27 -5.00 1.81
C PHE A 198 8.97 -4.78 0.31
N ASP A 199 7.92 -5.39 -0.22
CA ASP A 199 7.58 -5.23 -1.64
C ASP A 199 7.03 -3.83 -1.94
N GLN A 200 7.22 -3.39 -3.17
CA GLN A 200 6.63 -2.17 -3.73
C GLN A 200 6.15 -2.51 -5.13
N ALA A 201 5.12 -1.83 -5.63
CA ALA A 201 4.78 -1.87 -7.04
C ALA A 201 5.96 -1.34 -7.86
N MET A 202 6.49 -2.17 -8.75
CA MET A 202 7.59 -1.81 -9.64
C MET A 202 7.06 -1.60 -11.05
N ILE A 203 7.58 -0.62 -11.81
CA ILE A 203 7.26 -0.43 -13.24
C ILE A 203 8.14 -1.37 -14.08
N TYR A 204 8.00 -2.64 -13.80
CA TYR A 204 8.57 -3.73 -14.57
C TYR A 204 7.45 -4.71 -14.90
N ASN A 205 7.73 -5.60 -15.84
CA ASN A 205 6.92 -6.77 -16.07
C ASN A 205 7.54 -7.97 -15.33
N CYS A 206 6.81 -9.07 -15.24
CA CYS A 206 7.28 -10.26 -14.55
C CYS A 206 8.47 -10.93 -15.23
N THR A 207 8.63 -10.76 -16.55
CA THR A 207 9.80 -11.28 -17.28
C THR A 207 11.11 -10.64 -16.81
N TRP A 208 11.08 -9.35 -16.44
CA TRP A 208 12.23 -8.65 -15.86
C TRP A 208 12.66 -9.26 -14.51
N HIS A 209 11.71 -9.80 -13.76
CA HIS A 209 11.96 -10.52 -12.51
C HIS A 209 12.35 -11.99 -12.70
N GLY A 210 12.50 -12.46 -13.95
CA GLY A 210 12.87 -13.83 -14.27
C GLY A 210 11.70 -14.82 -14.37
N PHE A 211 10.46 -14.33 -14.38
CA PHE A 211 9.25 -15.14 -14.53
C PHE A 211 8.76 -15.07 -15.98
N LYS A 212 9.03 -16.12 -16.75
CA LYS A 212 8.84 -16.12 -18.21
C LYS A 212 7.49 -16.68 -18.64
N GLU A 213 6.87 -17.46 -17.78
CA GLU A 213 5.68 -18.23 -18.11
C GLU A 213 4.44 -17.52 -17.58
N LYS A 214 3.65 -16.94 -18.47
CA LYS A 214 2.39 -16.29 -18.10
C LYS A 214 1.31 -17.33 -17.93
N PHE A 215 0.56 -17.25 -16.84
CA PHE A 215 -0.66 -18.02 -16.70
C PHE A 215 -1.83 -17.30 -17.40
N ASP A 216 -2.55 -18.03 -18.26
CA ASP A 216 -3.61 -17.43 -19.07
C ASP A 216 -4.81 -16.97 -18.25
N GLN A 217 -5.08 -17.66 -17.14
CA GLN A 217 -6.19 -17.30 -16.26
C GLN A 217 -5.85 -16.06 -15.43
N PRO A 218 -6.82 -15.16 -15.23
CA PRO A 218 -6.70 -14.10 -14.23
C PRO A 218 -6.36 -14.64 -12.86
N ASP A 219 -5.70 -13.81 -12.05
CA ASP A 219 -5.56 -14.10 -10.63
C ASP A 219 -6.94 -14.25 -9.96
N HIS A 220 -7.14 -15.34 -9.21
CA HIS A 220 -8.44 -15.68 -8.62
C HIS A 220 -8.86 -14.72 -7.49
N CYS A 221 -7.94 -13.92 -6.95
CA CYS A 221 -8.18 -12.91 -5.92
C CYS A 221 -8.20 -11.47 -6.46
N TYR A 222 -7.45 -11.21 -7.52
CA TYR A 222 -7.31 -9.91 -8.16
C TYR A 222 -7.52 -10.03 -9.69
N PRO A 223 -8.77 -10.04 -10.21
CA PRO A 223 -9.06 -10.42 -11.60
C PRO A 223 -8.42 -9.56 -12.70
N LYS A 224 -7.95 -8.35 -12.36
CA LYS A 224 -7.21 -7.47 -13.27
C LYS A 224 -5.74 -7.82 -13.40
N MET A 225 -5.27 -8.79 -12.61
CA MET A 225 -3.89 -9.19 -12.50
C MET A 225 -3.66 -10.53 -13.20
N ARG A 226 -2.40 -10.80 -13.55
CA ARG A 226 -1.96 -12.05 -14.15
C ARG A 226 -0.76 -12.59 -13.39
N LEU A 227 -0.80 -13.89 -13.13
CA LEU A 227 0.27 -14.63 -12.50
C LEU A 227 1.32 -15.02 -13.54
N TRP A 228 2.58 -15.03 -13.11
CA TRP A 228 3.72 -15.46 -13.89
C TRP A 228 4.60 -16.38 -13.05
N THR A 229 5.03 -17.48 -13.67
CA THR A 229 5.85 -18.53 -13.08
C THR A 229 7.18 -18.68 -13.80
N LYS A 230 8.06 -19.53 -13.25
CA LYS A 230 9.36 -19.83 -13.85
C LYS A 230 9.27 -21.04 -14.78
N THR A 231 8.34 -21.97 -14.52
CA THR A 231 8.15 -23.18 -15.32
C THR A 231 6.68 -23.42 -15.66
N VAL A 232 6.48 -24.29 -16.65
CA VAL A 232 5.20 -24.90 -17.04
C VAL A 232 5.29 -26.43 -16.94
N PRO A 233 4.19 -27.13 -16.60
CA PRO A 233 2.88 -26.59 -16.23
C PRO A 233 2.90 -25.94 -14.82
N ILE A 234 1.95 -25.02 -14.55
CA ILE A 234 1.89 -24.24 -13.30
C ILE A 234 1.88 -25.12 -12.03
N GLN A 235 1.27 -26.30 -12.09
CA GLN A 235 1.21 -27.25 -10.98
C GLN A 235 2.57 -27.87 -10.63
N SER A 236 3.52 -27.82 -11.56
CA SER A 236 4.89 -28.30 -11.38
C SER A 236 5.86 -27.21 -10.93
N ASP A 237 5.47 -25.93 -11.00
CA ASP A 237 6.33 -24.81 -10.62
C ASP A 237 6.58 -24.81 -9.12
N GLU A 238 7.86 -24.85 -8.75
CA GLU A 238 8.29 -24.93 -7.36
C GLU A 238 7.93 -23.67 -6.55
N GLY A 239 7.92 -22.51 -7.20
CA GLY A 239 7.50 -21.26 -6.56
C GLY A 239 6.01 -21.25 -6.21
N ILE A 240 5.16 -21.83 -7.06
CA ILE A 240 3.74 -22.04 -6.78
C ILE A 240 3.54 -22.97 -5.58
N LYS A 241 4.23 -24.11 -5.54
CA LYS A 241 4.15 -25.07 -4.43
C LYS A 241 4.55 -24.41 -3.10
N GLN A 242 5.71 -23.75 -3.08
CA GLN A 242 6.20 -23.05 -1.91
C GLN A 242 5.30 -21.89 -1.48
N SER A 243 4.70 -21.16 -2.43
CA SER A 243 3.74 -20.11 -2.09
C SER A 243 2.50 -20.67 -1.40
N ASN A 244 1.97 -21.79 -1.90
CA ASN A 244 0.82 -22.46 -1.29
C ASN A 244 1.15 -22.98 0.13
N GLU A 245 2.35 -23.54 0.32
CA GLU A 245 2.82 -23.99 1.63
C GLU A 245 2.92 -22.82 2.62
N VAL A 246 3.54 -21.71 2.21
CA VAL A 246 3.66 -20.50 3.03
C VAL A 246 2.27 -19.94 3.37
N GLU A 247 1.37 -19.84 2.40
CA GLU A 247 0.01 -19.38 2.66
C GLU A 247 -0.71 -20.31 3.63
N GLU A 248 -0.62 -21.63 3.43
CA GLU A 248 -1.22 -22.60 4.34
C GLU A 248 -0.73 -22.42 5.78
N HIS A 249 0.57 -22.20 5.97
CA HIS A 249 1.15 -21.92 7.28
C HIS A 249 0.59 -20.62 7.85
N LEU A 250 0.64 -19.52 7.10
CA LEU A 250 0.14 -18.22 7.56
C LEU A 250 -1.34 -18.27 7.96
N PHE A 251 -2.19 -18.95 7.19
CA PHE A 251 -3.64 -19.02 7.42
C PHE A 251 -4.08 -20.04 8.48
N LYS A 252 -3.37 -21.17 8.64
CA LYS A 252 -3.88 -22.29 9.48
C LYS A 252 -3.12 -22.52 10.78
N SER A 253 -1.84 -22.18 10.87
CA SER A 253 -1.01 -22.61 12.00
C SER A 253 -0.97 -21.63 13.18
N GLY A 254 -1.64 -20.47 13.06
CA GLY A 254 -1.51 -19.37 14.01
C GLY A 254 -0.13 -18.71 14.02
N GLU A 255 0.78 -19.11 13.11
CA GLU A 255 2.11 -18.52 12.98
C GLU A 255 2.06 -17.03 12.67
N PHE A 256 1.11 -16.58 11.86
CA PHE A 256 0.96 -15.16 11.59
C PHE A 256 0.75 -14.35 12.88
N VAL A 257 -0.11 -14.80 13.79
CA VAL A 257 -0.39 -14.06 15.03
C VAL A 257 0.87 -14.00 15.90
N ARG A 258 1.59 -15.11 16.02
CA ARG A 258 2.88 -15.16 16.74
C ARG A 258 3.91 -14.22 16.12
N TRP A 259 4.02 -14.24 14.79
CA TRP A 259 4.89 -13.33 14.03
C TRP A 259 4.50 -11.87 14.24
N ALA A 260 3.22 -11.53 14.09
CA ALA A 260 2.73 -10.16 14.23
C ALA A 260 2.98 -9.61 15.64
N VAL A 261 2.79 -10.42 16.69
CA VAL A 261 3.13 -10.05 18.07
C VAL A 261 4.64 -9.83 18.22
N GLY A 262 5.47 -10.74 17.70
CA GLY A 262 6.94 -10.61 17.74
C GLY A 262 7.45 -9.36 17.02
N GLU A 263 6.83 -9.02 15.89
CA GLU A 263 7.12 -7.84 15.07
C GLU A 263 6.39 -6.57 15.53
N ARG A 264 5.68 -6.62 16.67
CA ARG A 264 4.90 -5.51 17.24
C ARG A 264 3.91 -4.89 16.25
N ARG A 265 3.21 -5.72 15.48
CA ARG A 265 2.18 -5.33 14.51
C ARG A 265 0.78 -5.55 15.06
N ASN A 266 -0.20 -4.83 14.51
CA ASN A 266 -1.59 -4.97 14.91
C ASN A 266 -2.22 -6.26 14.35
N ALA A 267 -2.05 -7.37 15.07
CA ALA A 267 -2.61 -8.66 14.69
C ALA A 267 -4.15 -8.62 14.58
N GLN A 268 -4.85 -7.75 15.33
CA GLN A 268 -6.31 -7.66 15.26
C GLN A 268 -6.80 -7.12 13.92
N VAL A 269 -6.05 -6.20 13.31
CA VAL A 269 -6.37 -5.66 11.99
C VAL A 269 -5.83 -6.56 10.87
N LEU A 270 -4.61 -7.09 11.04
CA LEU A 270 -3.90 -7.79 9.97
C LEU A 270 -4.22 -9.29 9.91
N ALA A 271 -4.69 -9.95 10.97
CA ALA A 271 -5.02 -11.39 10.97
C ALA A 271 -6.37 -11.67 10.27
N THR A 272 -6.45 -11.33 9.00
CA THR A 272 -7.62 -11.52 8.15
C THR A 272 -7.93 -12.99 7.92
N THR A 273 -9.20 -13.31 7.65
CA THR A 273 -9.62 -14.69 7.35
C THR A 273 -9.20 -15.11 5.94
N ALA A 274 -8.87 -16.41 5.77
CA ALA A 274 -8.53 -16.98 4.48
C ALA A 274 -9.58 -16.67 3.40
N GLY A 275 -9.10 -16.18 2.25
CA GLY A 275 -9.94 -15.75 1.13
C GLY A 275 -10.58 -14.36 1.27
N CYS A 276 -10.57 -13.76 2.47
CA CYS A 276 -11.09 -12.40 2.67
C CYS A 276 -10.09 -11.28 2.37
N ASN A 277 -8.82 -11.64 2.11
CA ASN A 277 -7.83 -10.75 1.52
C ASN A 277 -8.09 -10.45 0.03
N CYS A 278 -8.90 -11.27 -0.63
CA CYS A 278 -9.23 -11.16 -2.04
C CYS A 278 -10.34 -10.11 -2.29
N LEU A 279 -10.39 -9.53 -3.49
CA LEU A 279 -11.41 -8.52 -3.81
C LEU A 279 -12.82 -9.13 -3.76
N PRO A 280 -13.85 -8.39 -3.30
CA PRO A 280 -15.22 -8.93 -3.17
C PRO A 280 -15.80 -9.51 -4.47
N ASN A 281 -15.42 -8.96 -5.62
CA ASN A 281 -15.89 -9.38 -6.94
C ASN A 281 -15.04 -10.48 -7.60
N SER A 282 -13.95 -10.91 -6.96
CA SER A 282 -13.10 -12.01 -7.41
C SER A 282 -13.77 -13.37 -7.23
N GLU A 283 -13.20 -14.44 -7.80
CA GLU A 283 -13.73 -15.79 -7.63
C GLU A 283 -13.74 -16.19 -6.15
N VAL A 284 -12.62 -15.98 -5.46
CA VAL A 284 -12.45 -16.31 -4.05
C VAL A 284 -13.32 -15.42 -3.17
N GLY A 285 -13.41 -14.12 -3.48
CA GLY A 285 -14.25 -13.17 -2.75
C GLY A 285 -15.74 -13.53 -2.83
N LYS A 286 -16.23 -13.90 -4.02
CA LYS A 286 -17.61 -14.37 -4.21
C LYS A 286 -17.90 -15.65 -3.43
N ARG A 287 -16.98 -16.62 -3.48
CA ARG A 287 -17.10 -17.89 -2.74
C ARG A 287 -17.19 -17.66 -1.23
N ASN A 288 -16.45 -16.69 -0.71
CA ASN A 288 -16.37 -16.40 0.73
C ASN A 288 -17.23 -15.20 1.17
N ARG A 289 -18.15 -14.69 0.33
CA ARG A 289 -18.91 -13.44 0.58
C ARG A 289 -19.56 -13.38 1.96
N HIS A 290 -20.14 -14.49 2.42
CA HIS A 290 -20.80 -14.58 3.72
C HIS A 290 -19.83 -14.34 4.88
N ILE A 291 -18.63 -14.95 4.83
CA ILE A 291 -17.57 -14.78 5.84
C ILE A 291 -16.95 -13.38 5.74
N CYS A 292 -16.70 -12.89 4.53
CA CYS A 292 -15.98 -11.64 4.30
C CYS A 292 -16.87 -10.39 4.39
N SER A 293 -18.16 -10.55 4.69
CA SER A 293 -19.07 -9.42 4.95
C SER A 293 -18.69 -8.63 6.20
N ASN A 294 -18.04 -9.27 7.18
CA ASN A 294 -17.54 -8.61 8.39
C ASN A 294 -16.22 -7.87 8.08
N PRO A 295 -16.16 -6.53 8.25
CA PRO A 295 -14.93 -5.75 8.05
C PRO A 295 -13.73 -6.27 8.85
N ALA A 296 -13.94 -6.78 10.07
CA ALA A 296 -12.87 -7.33 10.90
C ALA A 296 -12.20 -8.59 10.31
N ARG A 297 -12.82 -9.24 9.31
CA ARG A 297 -12.28 -10.44 8.66
C ARG A 297 -11.49 -10.14 7.38
N ARG A 298 -11.48 -8.90 6.91
CA ARG A 298 -10.87 -8.49 5.63
C ARG A 298 -9.90 -7.31 5.79
N PRO A 299 -8.93 -7.16 4.88
CA PRO A 299 -8.03 -6.00 4.86
C PRO A 299 -8.84 -4.70 4.77
N PRO A 300 -8.47 -3.63 5.47
CA PRO A 300 -9.20 -2.37 5.37
C PRO A 300 -9.12 -1.71 3.98
N ILE A 301 -8.13 -2.09 3.15
CA ILE A 301 -8.10 -1.72 1.72
C ILE A 301 -9.35 -2.23 0.98
N ASN A 302 -9.89 -3.40 1.38
CA ASN A 302 -11.07 -3.96 0.74
C ASN A 302 -12.35 -3.19 1.07
N ASP A 303 -12.34 -2.30 2.08
CA ASP A 303 -13.49 -1.48 2.46
C ASP A 303 -13.90 -0.50 1.34
N TRP A 304 -13.04 -0.26 0.36
CA TRP A 304 -13.30 0.63 -0.78
C TRP A 304 -14.16 0.00 -1.87
N TYR A 305 -14.27 -1.34 -1.87
CA TYR A 305 -14.89 -2.13 -2.93
C TYR A 305 -16.24 -2.75 -2.50
N VAL A 306 -16.71 -2.43 -1.30
CA VAL A 306 -18.02 -2.89 -0.82
C VAL A 306 -19.01 -1.76 -1.04
N GLU A 307 -19.94 -2.03 -1.95
CA GLU A 307 -21.18 -1.28 -2.13
C GLU A 307 -22.21 -1.70 -1.08
#